data_AF-A0A3M9YNI9-F1
#
_entry.id   AF-A0A3M9YNI9-F1
#
_cell.length_a   1.000
_cell.length_b   1.000
_cell.length_c   1.000
_cell.angle_alpha   90.00
_cell.angle_beta   90.00
_cell.angle_gamma   90.00
#
_symmetry.space_group_name_H-M   'P 1'
#
loop_
_entity.id
_entity.type
_entity.pdbx_description
1 polymer ?
#
loop_
_entity_poly.entity_id
_entity_poly.type
_entity_poly.pdbx_seq_one_letter_code
_entity_poly.pdbx_strand_id
1 'polypeptide(L)'
;MADPPGKTDLAEQRTDWAERRTDWAEDRTIMANERTFAGWMRTGLAAVGIGLGFNALFGKLEPAWLPKALATGFILIAIAIFYAAQGKAAAVARRLECHKSEPMRGLTMRLVAAGLIAASVGLAGAIWWLDASSPPA
;
A
#
# COMPACT_ATOMS: atom_id res chain seq x y z
N MET A 1 44.24 -10.12 -34.02
CA MET A 1 44.67 -9.68 -32.69
C MET A 1 44.11 -8.27 -32.54
N ALA A 2 43.06 -8.07 -31.74
CA ALA A 2 42.51 -6.74 -31.52
C ALA A 2 43.49 -5.93 -30.67
N ASP A 3 43.69 -4.65 -30.98
CA ASP A 3 44.51 -3.76 -30.18
C ASP A 3 43.95 -3.67 -28.75
N PRO A 4 44.80 -3.63 -27.72
CA PRO A 4 44.35 -3.45 -26.35
C PRO A 4 43.62 -2.09 -26.22
N PRO A 5 42.49 -2.05 -25.50
CA PRO A 5 41.71 -0.82 -25.35
C PRO A 5 42.55 0.32 -24.76
N GLY A 6 42.31 1.53 -25.27
CA GLY A 6 42.99 2.72 -24.80
C GLY A 6 42.64 3.03 -23.33
N LYS A 7 43.48 3.85 -22.67
CA LYS A 7 43.21 4.28 -21.28
C LYS A 7 41.86 5.01 -21.15
N THR A 8 41.43 5.70 -22.19
CA THR A 8 40.13 6.39 -22.30
C THR A 8 38.98 5.39 -22.38
N ASP A 9 39.08 4.38 -23.24
CA ASP A 9 38.05 3.35 -23.42
C ASP A 9 37.82 2.55 -22.12
N LEU A 10 38.90 2.31 -21.37
CA LEU A 10 38.84 1.66 -20.06
C LEU A 10 38.20 2.58 -18.98
N ALA A 11 38.39 3.90 -19.09
CA ALA A 11 37.79 4.87 -18.17
C ALA A 11 36.28 5.03 -18.43
N GLU A 12 35.86 5.09 -19.69
CA GLU A 12 34.45 5.10 -20.08
C GLU A 12 33.74 3.82 -19.62
N GLN A 13 34.32 2.65 -19.92
CA GLN A 13 33.76 1.38 -19.45
C GLN A 13 33.58 1.36 -17.94
N ARG A 14 34.54 1.84 -17.15
CA ARG A 14 34.41 1.90 -15.67
C ARG A 14 33.26 2.80 -15.23
N THR A 15 33.01 3.89 -15.95
CA THR A 15 31.92 4.82 -15.67
C THR A 15 30.58 4.16 -15.98
N ASP A 16 30.43 3.51 -17.13
CA ASP A 16 29.23 2.74 -17.50
C ASP A 16 28.94 1.62 -16.48
N TRP A 17 29.96 0.88 -16.05
CA TRP A 17 29.81 -0.14 -15.02
C TRP A 17 29.46 0.44 -13.64
N ALA A 18 29.85 1.68 -13.35
CA ALA A 18 29.46 2.37 -12.12
C ALA A 18 28.00 2.83 -12.17
N GLU A 19 27.56 3.39 -13.30
CA GLU A 19 26.15 3.77 -13.53
C GLU A 19 25.23 2.56 -13.45
N ARG A 20 25.53 1.47 -14.18
CA ARG A 20 24.73 0.24 -14.14
C ARG A 20 24.60 -0.37 -12.75
N ARG A 21 25.64 -0.26 -11.91
CA ARG A 21 25.57 -0.72 -10.50
C ARG A 21 24.64 0.15 -9.67
N THR A 22 24.59 1.45 -9.96
CA THR A 22 23.70 2.41 -9.31
C THR A 22 22.25 2.12 -9.69
N ASP A 23 21.96 1.97 -10.99
CA ASP A 23 20.63 1.62 -11.48
C ASP A 23 20.12 0.31 -10.84
N TRP A 24 20.97 -0.71 -10.77
CA TRP A 24 20.60 -1.99 -10.16
C TRP A 24 20.42 -1.90 -8.64
N ALA A 25 21.06 -0.94 -7.98
CA ALA A 25 20.85 -0.69 -6.55
C ALA A 25 19.50 0.02 -6.31
N GLU A 26 19.12 0.92 -7.21
CA GLU A 26 17.84 1.62 -7.19
C GLU A 26 16.67 0.64 -7.43
N ASP A 27 16.76 -0.21 -8.45
CA ASP A 27 15.73 -1.22 -8.74
C ASP A 27 15.45 -2.14 -7.53
N ARG A 28 16.51 -2.54 -6.81
CA ARG A 28 16.37 -3.35 -5.58
C ARG A 28 15.65 -2.59 -4.47
N THR A 29 15.91 -1.28 -4.36
CA THR A 29 15.26 -0.41 -3.37
C THR A 29 13.77 -0.27 -3.69
N ILE A 30 13.43 -0.10 -4.97
CA ILE A 30 12.04 -0.03 -5.42
C ILE A 30 11.31 -1.35 -5.15
N MET A 31 11.90 -2.48 -5.55
CA MET A 31 11.30 -3.80 -5.33
C MET A 31 11.12 -4.12 -3.83
N ALA A 32 12.05 -3.68 -2.98
CA ALA A 32 11.90 -3.79 -1.53
C ALA A 32 10.71 -2.97 -1.02
N ASN A 33 10.54 -1.74 -1.49
CA ASN A 33 9.41 -0.88 -1.14
C ASN A 33 8.06 -1.46 -1.60
N GLU A 34 8.00 -2.07 -2.78
CA GLU A 34 6.80 -2.77 -3.26
C GLU A 34 6.42 -3.95 -2.38
N ARG A 35 7.39 -4.75 -1.94
CA ARG A 35 7.13 -5.84 -0.98
C ARG A 35 6.62 -5.31 0.35
N THR A 36 7.17 -4.19 0.84
CA THR A 36 6.65 -3.53 2.03
C THR A 36 5.22 -3.07 1.82
N PHE A 37 4.93 -2.35 0.74
CA PHE A 37 3.57 -1.92 0.41
C PHE A 37 2.59 -3.10 0.37
N ALA A 38 2.91 -4.17 -0.37
CA ALA A 38 2.08 -5.37 -0.44
C ALA A 38 1.86 -6.04 0.92
N GLY A 39 2.89 -6.05 1.79
CA GLY A 39 2.77 -6.51 3.17
C GLY A 39 1.76 -5.70 3.99
N TRP A 40 1.79 -4.38 3.86
CA TRP A 40 0.83 -3.49 4.52
C TRP A 40 -0.59 -3.67 3.98
N MET A 41 -0.74 -3.86 2.67
CA MET A 41 -2.03 -4.16 2.04
C MET A 41 -2.64 -5.44 2.61
N ARG A 42 -1.83 -6.49 2.80
CA ARG A 42 -2.27 -7.75 3.42
C ARG A 42 -2.75 -7.55 4.85
N THR A 43 -2.00 -6.80 5.67
CA THR A 43 -2.39 -6.57 7.07
C THR A 43 -3.66 -5.74 7.19
N GLY A 44 -3.85 -4.74 6.32
CA GLY A 44 -5.09 -3.96 6.30
C GLY A 44 -6.30 -4.79 5.86
N LEU A 45 -6.15 -5.65 4.84
CA LEU A 45 -7.23 -6.55 4.41
C LEU A 45 -7.59 -7.58 5.50
N ALA A 46 -6.60 -8.10 6.22
CA ALA A 46 -6.83 -8.98 7.37
C ALA A 46 -7.62 -8.27 8.47
N ALA A 47 -7.29 -7.01 8.78
CA ALA A 47 -8.05 -6.21 9.74
C ALA A 47 -9.51 -5.99 9.30
N VAL A 48 -9.76 -5.69 8.02
CA VAL A 48 -11.13 -5.61 7.47
C VAL A 48 -11.87 -6.93 7.61
N GLY A 49 -11.22 -8.05 7.25
CA GLY A 49 -11.81 -9.40 7.37
C GLY A 49 -12.15 -9.76 8.82
N ILE A 50 -11.30 -9.39 9.77
CA ILE A 50 -11.58 -9.55 11.21
C ILE A 50 -12.79 -8.70 11.61
N GLY A 51 -12.84 -7.42 11.23
CA GLY A 51 -13.98 -6.54 11.53
C GLY A 51 -15.30 -7.09 10.99
N LEU A 52 -15.31 -7.59 9.75
CA LEU A 52 -16.44 -8.29 9.15
C LEU A 52 -16.81 -9.56 9.91
N GLY A 53 -15.82 -10.39 10.26
CA GLY A 53 -16.02 -11.61 11.05
C GLY A 53 -16.69 -11.32 12.38
N PHE A 54 -16.23 -10.28 13.11
CA PHE A 54 -16.86 -9.85 14.37
C PHE A 54 -18.29 -9.37 14.16
N ASN A 55 -18.57 -8.58 13.12
CA ASN A 55 -19.92 -8.14 12.82
C ASN A 55 -20.86 -9.31 12.47
N ALA A 56 -20.38 -10.29 11.70
CA ALA A 56 -21.18 -11.45 11.29
C ALA A 56 -21.39 -12.47 12.43
N LEU A 57 -20.35 -12.76 13.21
CA LEU A 57 -20.40 -13.73 14.32
C LEU A 57 -21.21 -13.21 15.50
N PHE A 58 -21.09 -11.92 15.80
CA PHE A 58 -21.66 -11.33 17.00
C PHE A 58 -22.78 -10.32 16.74
N GLY A 59 -23.22 -10.13 15.48
CA GLY A 59 -24.23 -9.15 15.11
C GLY A 59 -25.60 -9.32 15.78
N LYS A 60 -25.86 -10.46 16.43
CA LYS A 60 -27.08 -10.74 17.21
C LYS A 60 -26.89 -10.63 18.73
N LEU A 61 -25.69 -10.25 19.21
CA LEU A 61 -25.49 -10.01 20.63
C LEU A 61 -26.22 -8.73 21.07
N GLU A 62 -26.91 -8.81 22.21
CA GLU A 62 -27.33 -7.62 22.96
C GLU A 62 -26.15 -7.14 23.82
N PRO A 63 -25.75 -5.85 23.76
CA PRO A 63 -26.32 -4.76 22.97
C PRO A 63 -25.74 -4.69 21.54
N ALA A 64 -26.62 -4.48 20.54
CA ALA A 64 -26.30 -4.56 19.11
C ALA A 64 -25.24 -3.55 18.60
N TRP A 65 -24.92 -2.52 19.39
CA TRP A 65 -23.90 -1.53 19.03
C TRP A 65 -22.47 -2.02 19.28
N LEU A 66 -22.25 -2.97 20.19
CA LEU A 66 -20.92 -3.42 20.60
C LEU A 66 -20.15 -4.15 19.48
N PRO A 67 -20.75 -5.16 18.79
CA PRO A 67 -20.12 -5.79 17.62
C PRO A 67 -19.84 -4.81 16.49
N LYS A 68 -20.71 -3.81 16.31
CA LYS A 68 -20.57 -2.75 15.29
C LYS A 68 -19.41 -1.80 15.62
N ALA A 69 -19.26 -1.42 16.89
CA ALA A 69 -18.16 -0.57 17.35
C ALA A 69 -16.81 -1.27 17.15
N LEU A 70 -16.73 -2.56 17.49
CA LEU A 70 -15.52 -3.37 17.25
C LEU A 70 -15.20 -3.48 15.76
N ALA A 71 -16.19 -3.80 14.92
CA ALA A 71 -16.01 -3.87 13.48
C ALA A 71 -15.52 -2.53 12.89
N THR A 72 -16.13 -1.42 13.31
CA THR A 72 -15.75 -0.07 12.88
C THR A 72 -14.32 0.27 13.32
N GLY A 73 -13.91 -0.12 14.53
CA GLY A 73 -12.54 0.05 15.02
C GLY A 73 -11.51 -0.67 14.15
N PHE A 74 -11.75 -1.92 13.79
CA PHE A 74 -10.87 -2.68 12.89
C PHE A 74 -10.79 -2.08 11.48
N ILE A 75 -11.91 -1.55 10.96
CA ILE A 75 -11.96 -0.86 9.67
C ILE A 75 -11.15 0.45 9.71
N LEU A 76 -11.24 1.24 10.79
CA LEU A 76 -10.45 2.45 10.95
C LEU A 76 -8.94 2.16 11.03
N ILE A 77 -8.57 1.08 11.74
CA ILE A 77 -7.17 0.62 11.78
C ILE A 77 -6.69 0.23 10.38
N ALA A 78 -7.51 -0.46 9.58
CA ALA A 78 -7.16 -0.79 8.19
C ALA A 78 -6.96 0.47 7.34
N ILE A 79 -7.83 1.48 7.46
CA ILE A 79 -7.69 2.77 6.77
C ILE A 79 -6.38 3.46 7.14
N ALA A 80 -6.02 3.49 8.44
CA ALA A 80 -4.77 4.08 8.90
C ALA A 80 -3.54 3.35 8.33
N ILE A 81 -3.58 2.01 8.27
CA ILE A 81 -2.55 1.17 7.64
C ILE A 81 -2.40 1.52 6.16
N PHE A 82 -3.50 1.58 5.40
CA PHE A 82 -3.45 1.90 3.97
C PHE A 82 -2.93 3.31 3.70
N TYR A 83 -3.34 4.30 4.51
CA TYR A 83 -2.88 5.67 4.38
C TYR A 83 -1.38 5.80 4.68
N ALA A 84 -0.91 5.17 5.77
CA ALA A 84 0.50 5.15 6.13
C ALA A 84 1.37 4.43 5.08
N ALA A 85 0.85 3.35 4.49
CA ALA A 85 1.53 2.62 3.42
C ALA A 85 1.72 3.49 2.17
N GLN A 86 0.69 4.26 1.77
CA GLN A 86 0.81 5.20 0.66
C GLN A 86 1.81 6.33 0.95
N GLY A 87 1.76 6.91 2.15
CA GLY A 87 2.66 7.99 2.54
C GLY A 87 4.12 7.56 2.49
N LYS A 88 4.43 6.36 3.00
CA LYS A 88 5.79 5.81 2.96
C LYS A 88 6.23 5.44 1.53
N ALA A 89 5.36 4.81 0.75
CA ALA A 89 5.67 4.47 -0.64
C ALA A 89 5.93 5.73 -1.49
N ALA A 90 5.11 6.79 -1.30
CA ALA A 90 5.30 8.07 -1.98
C ALA A 90 6.56 8.81 -1.52
N ALA A 91 6.92 8.74 -0.23
CA ALA A 91 8.14 9.37 0.28
C ALA A 91 9.41 8.70 -0.26
N VAL A 92 9.40 7.37 -0.44
CA VAL A 92 10.51 6.62 -1.04
C VAL A 92 10.62 6.91 -2.54
N ALA A 93 9.49 6.91 -3.27
CA ALA A 93 9.46 7.24 -4.69
C ALA A 93 10.04 8.63 -4.98
N ARG A 94 9.63 9.66 -4.23
CA ARG A 94 10.16 11.03 -4.40
C ARG A 94 11.66 11.17 -4.09
N ARG A 95 12.24 10.27 -3.30
CA ARG A 95 13.68 10.32 -2.96
C ARG A 95 14.56 9.69 -4.04
N LEU A 96 14.04 8.76 -4.83
CA LEU A 96 14.73 8.15 -5.96
C LEU A 96 14.51 8.91 -7.28
N GLU A 97 13.41 9.65 -7.43
CA GLU A 97 13.07 10.45 -8.63
C GLU A 97 14.05 11.59 -8.97
N CYS A 98 15.18 11.75 -8.25
CA CYS A 98 16.16 12.80 -8.55
C CYS A 98 17.00 12.51 -9.81
N HIS A 99 17.04 11.27 -10.32
CA HIS A 99 17.69 10.93 -11.59
C HIS A 99 16.80 9.97 -12.43
N LYS A 100 16.11 10.52 -13.44
CA LYS A 100 15.45 9.84 -14.60
C LYS A 100 14.60 8.56 -14.36
N SER A 101 13.26 8.68 -14.41
CA SER A 101 12.35 8.00 -15.38
C SER A 101 10.89 7.82 -14.88
N GLU A 102 9.95 8.17 -15.79
CA GLU A 102 8.49 7.97 -15.89
C GLU A 102 7.53 7.91 -14.66
N PRO A 103 6.56 8.84 -14.55
CA PRO A 103 5.64 8.98 -13.41
C PRO A 103 4.43 8.03 -13.44
N MET A 104 4.63 6.73 -13.71
CA MET A 104 3.51 5.79 -13.89
C MET A 104 3.34 4.75 -12.76
N ARG A 105 4.23 4.73 -11.75
CA ARG A 105 4.24 3.66 -10.74
C ARG A 105 3.64 4.04 -9.38
N GLY A 106 3.64 5.33 -9.03
CA GLY A 106 3.01 5.83 -7.80
C GLY A 106 1.48 5.91 -7.86
N LEU A 107 0.91 6.13 -9.05
CA LEU A 107 -0.53 6.32 -9.24
C LEU A 107 -1.32 5.03 -8.99
N THR A 108 -0.84 3.89 -9.49
CA THR A 108 -1.51 2.58 -9.29
C THR A 108 -1.55 2.18 -7.81
N MET A 109 -0.44 2.36 -7.08
CA MET A 109 -0.40 2.09 -5.62
C MET A 109 -1.35 3.01 -4.86
N ARG A 110 -1.43 4.29 -5.26
CA ARG A 110 -2.37 5.26 -4.69
C ARG A 110 -3.83 4.93 -4.99
N LEU A 111 -4.16 4.51 -6.21
CA LEU A 111 -5.52 4.13 -6.59
C LEU A 111 -5.97 2.87 -5.84
N VAL A 112 -5.11 1.87 -5.72
CA VAL A 112 -5.42 0.62 -4.99
C VAL A 112 -5.73 0.91 -3.52
N ALA A 113 -4.88 1.67 -2.83
CA ALA A 113 -5.13 1.98 -1.42
C ALA A 113 -6.28 2.99 -1.22
N ALA A 114 -6.50 3.93 -2.16
CA ALA A 114 -7.68 4.79 -2.13
C ALA A 114 -8.98 4.00 -2.32
N GLY A 115 -9.00 3.02 -3.24
CA GLY A 115 -10.11 2.10 -3.43
C GLY A 115 -10.41 1.28 -2.19
N LEU A 116 -9.39 0.77 -1.49
CA LEU A 116 -9.61 0.03 -0.24
C LEU A 116 -10.10 0.92 0.90
N ILE A 117 -9.62 2.16 1.01
CA ILE A 117 -10.14 3.12 1.98
C ILE A 117 -11.62 3.42 1.68
N ALA A 118 -11.96 3.71 0.42
CA ALA A 118 -13.33 3.98 0.02
C ALA A 118 -14.25 2.77 0.29
N ALA A 119 -13.82 1.56 -0.03
CA ALA A 119 -14.55 0.33 0.27
C ALA A 119 -14.74 0.12 1.79
N SER A 120 -13.69 0.37 2.59
CA SER A 120 -13.72 0.28 4.04
C SER A 120 -14.71 1.27 4.67
N VAL A 121 -14.69 2.53 4.21
CA VAL A 121 -15.63 3.58 4.63
C VAL A 121 -17.07 3.23 4.21
N GLY A 122 -17.25 2.77 2.97
CA GLY A 122 -18.57 2.33 2.47
C GLY A 122 -19.14 1.17 3.28
N LEU A 123 -18.30 0.22 3.70
CA LEU A 123 -18.70 -0.90 4.53
C LEU A 123 -19.13 -0.45 5.94
N ALA A 124 -18.36 0.45 6.56
CA ALA A 124 -18.77 1.06 7.81
C ALA A 124 -20.11 1.79 7.65
N GLY A 125 -20.26 2.62 6.63
CA GLY A 125 -21.52 3.32 6.33
C GLY A 125 -22.71 2.38 6.13
N ALA A 126 -22.52 1.27 5.42
CA ALA A 126 -23.56 0.26 5.19
C ALA A 126 -24.02 -0.42 6.49
N ILE A 127 -23.09 -0.72 7.42
CA ILE A 127 -23.42 -1.28 8.74
C ILE A 127 -24.34 -0.34 9.53
N TRP A 128 -24.11 0.98 9.44
CA TRP A 128 -24.95 1.97 10.11
C TRP A 128 -26.25 2.26 9.36
N TRP A 129 -26.24 2.25 8.02
CA TRP A 129 -27.41 2.53 7.19
C TRP A 129 -28.49 1.45 7.28
N LEU A 130 -28.09 0.17 7.23
CA LEU A 130 -29.04 -0.95 7.29
C LEU A 130 -29.80 -1.01 8.63
N ASP A 131 -29.20 -0.50 9.69
CA ASP A 131 -29.80 -0.38 11.02
C ASP A 131 -30.84 0.75 11.07
N ALA A 132 -30.54 1.92 10.47
CA ALA A 132 -31.47 3.04 10.39
C ALA A 132 -32.73 2.74 9.57
N SER A 133 -32.66 1.78 8.63
CA SER A 133 -33.80 1.30 7.85
C SER A 133 -34.59 0.16 8.49
N SER A 134 -34.16 -0.35 9.65
CA SER A 134 -34.88 -1.40 10.37
C SER A 134 -35.95 -0.76 11.27
N PRO A 135 -37.26 -0.98 11.03
CA PRO A 135 -38.29 -0.41 11.89
C PRO A 135 -38.14 -0.96 13.32
N PRO A 136 -38.43 -0.16 14.36
CA PRO A 136 -38.46 -0.68 15.72
C PRO A 136 -39.51 -1.79 15.80
N ALA A 137 -39.08 -2.98 16.19
CA ALA A 137 -39.95 -4.11 16.52
C ALA A 137 -40.69 -3.86 17.84
#